data_AF-A0A242MZM4-F1
#
_entry.id   AF-A0A242MZM4-F1
#
_cell.length_a   1.000
_cell.length_b   1.000
_cell.length_c   1.000
_cell.angle_alpha   90.00
_cell.angle_beta   90.00
_cell.angle_gamma   90.00
#
_symmetry.space_group_name_H-M   'P 1'
#
loop_
_entity.id
_entity.type
_entity.pdbx_description
1 polymer ?
#
loop_
_entity_poly.entity_id
_entity_poly.type
_entity_poly.pdbx_seq_one_letter_code
_entity_poly.pdbx_strand_id
1 'polypeptide(L)'
;MNKNNYRLVFSGLRNMLVAVEETATGKEAGQSSQRRKEIQGVIFTLRQIAFAALMLLGVLPSWSSAQIVPAGPNAPGVIATQNGLPQVNINRPSGAGVSMNTYGQFDVQKNGAILNNSPTIVQTQQAGMINGNPNLGPGQSARVIVNQVNSSAASQINGRLEVAGQRAEVVIANGSGISVNGGGFINTSRAILTTGTPNFAPDGSLSGFNVTRGNISVQGAGLNAADIDQVDLIARAVQANAAIYAKNLNVVTGANSVNHDTLNATPIAGEGPTPGVSIDVSNLGGMYSNRIVLVGTENGVGVPVRAAHHCQPNNPLCHDATRAVHQ
;
A
#
# COMPACT_ATOMS: atom_id res chain seq x y z
N MET A 1 73.75 -41.64 35.37
CA MET A 1 74.15 -41.60 33.94
C MET A 1 73.05 -42.25 33.14
N ASN A 2 72.30 -41.46 32.35
CA ASN A 2 71.16 -41.95 31.59
C ASN A 2 71.65 -42.63 30.30
N LYS A 3 71.05 -43.77 29.97
CA LYS A 3 71.66 -44.89 29.22
C LYS A 3 71.40 -44.92 27.71
N ASN A 4 70.74 -43.90 27.15
CA ASN A 4 70.37 -43.88 25.73
C ASN A 4 70.75 -42.51 25.13
N ASN A 5 71.81 -42.47 24.31
CA ASN A 5 72.22 -41.25 23.61
C ASN A 5 71.24 -40.97 22.47
N TYR A 6 70.57 -39.81 22.53
CA TYR A 6 69.68 -39.31 21.49
C TYR A 6 70.26 -38.03 20.90
N ARG A 7 70.27 -37.91 19.58
CA ARG A 7 70.64 -36.65 18.89
C ARG A 7 69.39 -35.96 18.36
N LEU A 8 69.38 -34.64 18.42
CA LEU A 8 68.32 -33.83 17.82
C LEU A 8 68.60 -33.67 16.32
N VAL A 9 67.66 -34.09 15.48
CA VAL A 9 67.70 -33.88 14.03
C VAL A 9 66.48 -33.04 13.63
N PHE A 10 66.70 -32.02 12.80
CA PHE A 10 65.63 -31.17 12.31
C PHE A 10 64.77 -31.92 11.29
N SER A 11 63.47 -32.01 11.54
CA SER A 11 62.51 -32.61 10.59
C SER A 11 61.83 -31.52 9.77
N GLY A 12 62.19 -31.40 8.50
CA GLY A 12 61.60 -30.42 7.57
C GLY A 12 60.10 -30.59 7.32
N LEU A 13 59.54 -31.78 7.58
CA LEU A 13 58.09 -32.04 7.47
C LEU A 13 57.30 -31.49 8.67
N ARG A 14 57.90 -31.48 9.86
CA ARG A 14 57.24 -31.02 11.11
C ARG A 14 57.72 -29.65 11.58
N ASN A 15 58.72 -29.10 10.91
CA ASN A 15 59.34 -27.81 11.18
C ASN A 15 59.83 -27.63 12.63
N MET A 16 60.37 -28.71 13.22
CA MET A 16 60.94 -28.71 14.58
C MET A 16 62.06 -29.75 14.72
N LEU A 17 62.88 -29.60 15.77
CA LEU A 17 63.91 -30.57 16.17
C LEU A 17 63.26 -31.77 16.88
N VAL A 18 63.59 -32.98 16.44
CA VAL A 18 63.09 -34.23 17.02
C VAL A 18 64.26 -35.06 17.51
N ALA A 19 64.15 -35.65 18.71
CA ALA A 19 65.16 -36.55 19.26
C ALA A 19 65.08 -37.92 18.58
N VAL A 20 66.19 -38.38 18.01
CA VAL A 20 66.34 -39.68 17.34
C VAL A 20 67.47 -40.46 18.01
N GLU A 21 67.24 -41.75 18.24
CA GLU A 21 68.23 -42.66 18.84
C GLU A 21 69.38 -42.92 17.87
N GLU A 22 70.62 -42.92 18.35
CA GLU A 22 71.83 -42.98 17.51
C GLU A 22 72.03 -44.33 16.77
N THR A 23 71.18 -45.33 17.00
CA THR A 23 71.33 -46.71 16.48
C THR A 23 70.55 -47.00 15.19
N ALA A 24 69.87 -46.02 14.59
CA ALA A 24 69.11 -46.22 13.35
C ALA A 24 69.97 -45.98 12.10
N THR A 25 70.39 -47.05 11.43
CA THR A 25 71.01 -47.02 10.09
C THR A 25 69.93 -47.04 9.00
N GLY A 26 69.64 -45.86 8.42
CA GLY A 26 68.76 -45.73 7.25
C GLY A 26 69.56 -45.75 5.95
N LYS A 27 69.32 -46.76 5.09
CA LYS A 27 69.86 -46.89 3.73
C LYS A 27 69.26 -45.83 2.80
N GLU A 28 70.18 -45.20 2.06
CA GLU A 28 70.02 -44.50 0.78
C GLU A 28 69.01 -43.34 0.66
N ALA A 29 69.56 -42.26 0.11
CA ALA A 29 68.88 -41.02 -0.26
C ALA A 29 67.89 -41.25 -1.42
N GLY A 30 66.68 -41.69 -1.08
CA GLY A 30 65.53 -41.59 -1.97
C GLY A 30 65.04 -40.15 -2.03
N GLN A 31 65.51 -39.37 -3.02
CA GLN A 31 64.87 -38.11 -3.40
C GLN A 31 63.47 -38.41 -3.95
N SER A 32 62.48 -38.46 -3.06
CA SER A 32 61.08 -38.33 -3.44
C SER A 32 60.80 -36.83 -3.62
N SER A 33 61.01 -36.38 -4.86
CA SER A 33 60.43 -35.15 -5.40
C SER A 33 58.90 -35.25 -5.31
N GLN A 34 58.35 -34.93 -4.14
CA GLN A 34 56.94 -34.54 -4.06
C GLN A 34 56.85 -33.13 -4.63
N ARG A 35 56.61 -33.09 -5.94
CA ARG A 35 56.18 -31.91 -6.68
C ARG A 35 55.01 -31.29 -5.93
N ARG A 36 55.29 -30.26 -5.13
CA ARG A 36 54.30 -29.40 -4.51
C ARG A 36 53.55 -28.78 -5.69
N LYS A 37 52.40 -29.32 -6.06
CA LYS A 37 51.47 -28.60 -6.94
C LYS A 37 51.13 -27.33 -6.17
N GLU A 38 51.70 -26.22 -6.61
CA GLU A 38 51.18 -24.91 -6.27
C GLU A 38 49.68 -24.94 -6.57
N ILE A 39 48.88 -24.96 -5.51
CA ILE A 39 47.47 -24.64 -5.58
C ILE A 39 47.39 -23.11 -5.67
N GLN A 40 48.06 -22.52 -6.66
CA GLN A 40 47.93 -21.10 -7.01
C GLN A 40 46.62 -20.84 -7.79
N GLY A 41 45.91 -21.88 -8.24
CA GLY A 41 44.71 -21.76 -9.06
C GLY A 41 43.35 -21.91 -8.36
N VAL A 42 43.29 -22.41 -7.12
CA VAL A 42 41.99 -22.71 -6.47
C VAL A 42 41.46 -21.53 -5.64
N ILE A 43 42.34 -20.71 -5.06
CA ILE A 43 41.90 -19.55 -4.24
C ILE A 43 41.31 -18.44 -5.14
N PHE A 44 41.83 -18.28 -6.37
CA PHE A 44 41.32 -17.28 -7.32
C PHE A 44 39.99 -17.70 -7.97
N THR A 45 39.82 -18.97 -8.32
CA THR A 45 38.58 -19.47 -8.92
C THR A 45 37.43 -19.50 -7.90
N LEU A 46 37.70 -19.82 -6.62
CA LEU A 46 36.69 -19.75 -5.57
C LEU A 46 36.19 -18.32 -5.33
N ARG A 47 37.10 -17.33 -5.42
CA ARG A 47 36.74 -15.90 -5.33
C ARG A 47 35.88 -15.44 -6.49
N GLN A 48 36.15 -15.89 -7.71
CA GLN A 48 35.34 -15.53 -8.88
C GLN A 48 33.95 -16.18 -8.86
N ILE A 49 33.84 -17.42 -8.38
CA ILE A 49 32.55 -18.08 -8.18
C ILE A 49 31.74 -17.39 -7.06
N ALA A 50 32.39 -17.02 -5.96
CA ALA A 50 31.74 -16.27 -4.88
C ALA A 50 31.25 -14.88 -5.34
N PHE A 51 32.04 -14.18 -6.17
CA PHE A 51 31.65 -12.89 -6.74
C PHE A 51 30.52 -13.02 -7.76
N ALA A 52 30.53 -14.06 -8.60
CA ALA A 52 29.44 -14.36 -9.52
C ALA A 52 28.15 -14.76 -8.78
N ALA A 53 28.25 -15.52 -7.68
CA ALA A 53 27.11 -15.86 -6.83
C ALA A 53 26.52 -14.64 -6.12
N LEU A 54 27.36 -13.72 -5.62
CA LEU A 54 26.92 -12.44 -5.05
C LEU A 54 26.25 -11.52 -6.08
N MET A 55 26.74 -11.51 -7.32
CA MET A 55 26.09 -10.79 -8.43
C MET A 55 24.75 -11.43 -8.82
N LEU A 56 24.62 -12.76 -8.80
CA LEU A 56 23.34 -13.43 -9.05
C LEU A 56 22.31 -13.25 -7.92
N LEU A 57 22.75 -13.18 -6.66
CA LEU A 57 21.86 -12.89 -5.52
C LEU A 57 21.52 -11.39 -5.39
N GLY A 58 22.38 -10.49 -5.84
CA GLY A 58 22.19 -9.03 -5.78
C GLY A 58 21.24 -8.47 -6.85
N VAL A 59 20.87 -9.27 -7.85
CA VAL A 59 19.98 -8.87 -8.96
C VAL A 59 18.66 -9.66 -8.92
N LEU A 60 18.27 -10.19 -7.75
CA LEU A 60 16.87 -10.56 -7.58
C LEU A 60 16.05 -9.28 -7.69
N PRO A 61 15.15 -9.13 -8.69
CA PRO A 61 14.23 -8.01 -8.69
C PRO A 61 13.49 -8.06 -7.37
N SER A 62 13.61 -7.01 -6.55
CA SER A 62 12.71 -6.82 -5.44
C SER A 62 11.33 -6.68 -6.05
N TRP A 63 10.56 -7.75 -6.03
CA TRP A 63 9.16 -7.70 -6.39
C TRP A 63 8.51 -6.79 -5.38
N SER A 64 8.31 -5.52 -5.77
CA SER A 64 7.48 -4.57 -5.04
C SER A 64 6.08 -5.15 -5.04
N SER A 65 5.79 -5.97 -4.03
CA SER A 65 4.46 -6.49 -3.82
C SER A 65 3.61 -5.32 -3.37
N ALA A 66 2.55 -5.04 -4.13
CA ALA A 66 1.56 -4.07 -3.71
C ALA A 66 0.97 -4.54 -2.36
N GLN A 67 1.20 -3.77 -1.31
CA GLN A 67 1.02 -4.18 0.08
C GLN A 67 0.55 -2.99 0.94
N ILE A 68 0.01 -3.28 2.12
CA ILE A 68 -0.33 -2.24 3.11
C ILE A 68 0.86 -2.10 4.07
N VAL A 69 1.60 -0.99 3.94
CA VAL A 69 2.76 -0.67 4.79
C VAL A 69 2.41 0.46 5.74
N PRO A 70 2.22 0.19 7.05
CA PRO A 70 2.00 1.24 8.04
C PRO A 70 3.28 2.08 8.19
N ALA A 71 3.14 3.41 8.27
CA ALA A 71 4.27 4.31 8.45
C ALA A 71 3.83 5.65 9.04
N GLY A 72 4.78 6.40 9.60
CA GLY A 72 4.51 7.71 10.17
C GLY A 72 3.87 7.66 11.57
N PRO A 73 3.37 8.80 12.08
CA PRO A 73 3.02 8.96 13.49
C PRO A 73 1.78 8.17 13.94
N ASN A 74 0.89 7.83 13.02
CA ASN A 74 -0.33 7.06 13.29
C ASN A 74 -0.29 5.72 12.55
N ALA A 75 0.87 5.07 12.49
CA ALA A 75 1.04 3.76 11.87
C ALA A 75 0.19 2.70 12.61
N PRO A 76 -0.82 2.07 11.96
CA PRO A 76 -1.61 1.03 12.60
C PRO A 76 -0.88 -0.32 12.64
N GLY A 77 -1.41 -1.27 13.42
CA GLY A 77 -0.95 -2.65 13.36
C GLY A 77 -1.52 -3.36 12.13
N VAL A 78 -0.66 -3.96 11.31
CA VAL A 78 -1.07 -4.74 10.13
C VAL A 78 -0.62 -6.18 10.32
N ILE A 79 -1.56 -7.12 10.23
CA ILE A 79 -1.33 -8.56 10.36
C ILE A 79 -1.96 -9.31 9.20
N ALA A 80 -1.61 -10.58 9.00
CA ALA A 80 -2.31 -11.46 8.08
C ALA A 80 -3.44 -12.19 8.80
N THR A 81 -4.62 -12.29 8.18
CA THR A 81 -5.69 -13.18 8.62
C THR A 81 -5.31 -14.64 8.38
N GLN A 82 -6.12 -15.57 8.89
CA GLN A 82 -5.88 -17.01 8.70
C GLN A 82 -5.88 -17.43 7.21
N ASN A 83 -6.65 -16.74 6.37
CA ASN A 83 -6.66 -16.97 4.92
C ASN A 83 -5.69 -16.04 4.14
N GLY A 84 -4.80 -15.34 4.83
CA GLY A 84 -3.71 -14.57 4.22
C GLY A 84 -4.08 -13.18 3.71
N LEU A 85 -5.25 -12.64 4.07
CA LEU A 85 -5.60 -11.25 3.75
C LEU A 85 -4.92 -10.28 4.72
N PRO A 86 -4.52 -9.09 4.26
CA PRO A 86 -4.05 -8.05 5.17
C PRO A 86 -5.22 -7.54 6.02
N GLN A 87 -5.05 -7.60 7.33
CA GLN A 87 -5.92 -7.03 8.34
C GLN A 87 -5.21 -5.86 9.02
N VAL A 88 -5.82 -4.68 8.92
CA VAL A 88 -5.42 -3.48 9.64
C VAL A 88 -6.20 -3.41 10.95
N ASN A 89 -5.51 -3.55 12.06
CA ASN A 89 -6.02 -3.17 13.38
C ASN A 89 -5.92 -1.65 13.49
N ILE A 90 -7.01 -0.96 13.13
CA ILE A 90 -7.07 0.50 13.12
C ILE A 90 -6.72 1.08 14.48
N ASN A 91 -6.21 2.31 14.49
CA ASN A 91 -5.90 3.01 15.73
C ASN A 91 -7.16 3.36 16.52
N ARG A 92 -6.99 3.59 17.82
CA ARG A 92 -8.04 4.10 18.70
C ARG A 92 -8.60 5.41 18.12
N PRO A 93 -9.94 5.55 17.98
CA PRO A 93 -10.51 6.78 17.45
C PRO A 93 -10.38 7.97 18.41
N SER A 94 -10.43 9.18 17.86
CA SER A 94 -10.56 10.44 18.60
C SER A 94 -11.88 10.52 19.38
N GLY A 95 -12.04 11.57 20.20
CA GLY A 95 -13.32 11.83 20.89
C GLY A 95 -14.50 12.02 19.93
N ALA A 96 -14.24 12.50 18.71
CA ALA A 96 -15.23 12.62 17.64
C ALA A 96 -15.53 11.28 16.92
N GLY A 97 -14.79 10.22 17.22
CA GLY A 97 -14.97 8.90 16.60
C GLY A 97 -14.15 8.68 15.32
N VAL A 98 -13.10 9.48 15.09
CA VAL A 98 -12.24 9.37 13.90
C VAL A 98 -10.99 8.57 14.22
N SER A 99 -10.78 7.44 13.54
CA SER A 99 -9.54 6.66 13.61
C SER A 99 -8.60 7.09 12.49
N MET A 100 -7.48 7.71 12.85
CA MET A 100 -6.44 8.13 11.91
C MET A 100 -5.39 7.04 11.75
N ASN A 101 -5.10 6.65 10.50
CA ASN A 101 -4.16 5.58 10.17
C ASN A 101 -3.24 6.07 9.05
N THR A 102 -1.92 6.08 9.28
CA THR A 102 -0.92 6.57 8.32
C THR A 102 -0.10 5.44 7.72
N TYR A 103 0.19 5.56 6.42
CA TYR A 103 0.85 4.52 5.63
C TYR A 103 1.93 5.11 4.72
N GLY A 104 2.97 4.31 4.45
CA GLY A 104 3.89 4.55 3.34
C GLY A 104 3.38 3.94 2.02
N GLN A 105 2.44 3.00 2.11
CA GLN A 105 1.77 2.38 0.99
C GLN A 105 0.44 1.78 1.47
N PHE A 106 -0.64 1.98 0.73
CA PHE A 106 -1.93 1.36 1.01
C PHE A 106 -2.54 0.89 -0.30
N ASP A 107 -2.29 -0.39 -0.60
CA ASP A 107 -2.83 -1.06 -1.78
C ASP A 107 -3.75 -2.20 -1.35
N VAL A 108 -4.95 -2.23 -1.91
CA VAL A 108 -5.90 -3.33 -1.73
C VAL A 108 -5.77 -4.25 -2.94
N GLN A 109 -5.24 -5.46 -2.72
CA GLN A 109 -5.12 -6.46 -3.76
C GLN A 109 -6.49 -7.03 -4.15
N LYS A 110 -6.56 -7.78 -5.26
CA LYS A 110 -7.81 -8.39 -5.77
C LYS A 110 -8.55 -9.24 -4.73
N ASN A 111 -7.77 -9.94 -3.91
CA ASN A 111 -8.21 -10.78 -2.81
C ASN A 111 -8.78 -9.98 -1.62
N GLY A 112 -8.57 -8.65 -1.58
CA GLY A 112 -9.16 -7.74 -0.62
C GLY A 112 -8.28 -7.44 0.59
N ALA A 113 -8.81 -6.60 1.48
CA ALA A 113 -8.21 -6.23 2.75
C ALA A 113 -9.29 -5.97 3.81
N ILE A 114 -8.92 -6.01 5.09
CA ILE A 114 -9.83 -5.83 6.21
C ILE A 114 -9.36 -4.68 7.12
N LEU A 115 -10.28 -3.79 7.47
CA LEU A 115 -10.14 -2.80 8.53
C LEU A 115 -10.87 -3.34 9.77
N ASN A 116 -10.13 -3.74 10.80
CA ASN A 116 -10.71 -4.31 12.01
C ASN A 116 -11.21 -3.20 12.96
N ASN A 117 -12.51 -2.92 12.91
CA ASN A 117 -13.21 -1.94 13.74
C ASN A 117 -14.02 -2.60 14.89
N SER A 118 -13.69 -3.84 15.26
CA SER A 118 -14.39 -4.58 16.32
C SER A 118 -13.55 -4.68 17.58
N PRO A 119 -14.08 -4.38 18.79
CA PRO A 119 -13.37 -4.67 20.05
C PRO A 119 -13.45 -6.15 20.46
N THR A 120 -14.23 -6.96 19.74
CA THR A 120 -14.49 -8.37 20.06
C THR A 120 -14.34 -9.25 18.82
N ILE A 121 -14.31 -10.57 19.01
CA ILE A 121 -14.27 -11.53 17.90
C ILE A 121 -15.48 -11.28 16.99
N VAL A 122 -15.25 -11.23 15.67
CA VAL A 122 -16.30 -10.95 14.68
C VAL A 122 -16.14 -11.80 13.43
N GLN A 123 -17.26 -12.20 12.85
CA GLN A 123 -17.32 -12.86 11.54
C GLN A 123 -17.18 -11.81 10.44
N THR A 124 -16.22 -12.02 9.54
CA THR A 124 -16.03 -11.23 8.31
C THR A 124 -16.55 -11.99 7.10
N GLN A 125 -16.84 -11.27 6.01
CA GLN A 125 -17.24 -11.85 4.73
C GLN A 125 -16.02 -12.40 3.98
N GLN A 126 -14.85 -11.76 4.12
CA GLN A 126 -13.67 -12.14 3.35
C GLN A 126 -12.72 -13.12 4.06
N ALA A 127 -12.64 -13.13 5.39
CA ALA A 127 -11.63 -13.90 6.13
C ALA A 127 -12.18 -14.86 7.20
N GLY A 128 -13.50 -15.00 7.33
CA GLY A 128 -14.07 -15.79 8.40
C GLY A 128 -14.03 -15.07 9.75
N MET A 129 -13.91 -15.83 10.84
CA MET A 129 -13.79 -15.26 12.19
C MET A 129 -12.40 -14.62 12.38
N ILE A 130 -12.38 -13.35 12.81
CA ILE A 130 -11.15 -12.67 13.23
C ILE A 130 -11.26 -12.25 14.70
N ASN A 131 -10.11 -12.14 15.37
CA ASN A 131 -10.06 -11.60 16.74
C ASN A 131 -10.41 -10.11 16.76
N GLY A 132 -10.85 -9.63 17.92
CA GLY A 132 -11.05 -8.20 18.15
C GLY A 132 -9.76 -7.41 17.98
N ASN A 133 -9.89 -6.17 17.55
CA ASN A 133 -8.81 -5.20 17.47
C ASN A 133 -8.36 -4.82 18.89
N PRO A 134 -7.10 -5.09 19.27
CA PRO A 134 -6.58 -4.82 20.61
C PRO A 134 -6.54 -3.32 20.96
N ASN A 135 -6.65 -2.43 19.98
CA ASN A 135 -6.67 -0.98 20.19
C ASN A 135 -8.04 -0.45 20.68
N LEU A 136 -9.10 -1.27 20.60
CA LEU A 136 -10.47 -0.84 20.84
C LEU A 136 -11.06 -1.49 22.09
N GLY A 137 -11.59 -0.67 23.00
CA GLY A 137 -12.44 -1.13 24.10
C GLY A 137 -13.92 -1.19 23.72
N PRO A 138 -14.78 -1.71 24.61
CA PRO A 138 -16.23 -1.70 24.42
C PRO A 138 -16.75 -0.27 24.11
N GLY A 139 -17.55 -0.14 23.04
CA GLY A 139 -18.10 1.14 22.61
C GLY A 139 -17.10 2.12 21.98
N GLN A 140 -15.86 1.69 21.71
CA GLN A 140 -14.79 2.55 21.17
C GLN A 140 -14.50 2.27 19.68
N SER A 141 -15.43 1.68 18.94
CA SER A 141 -15.32 1.55 17.49
C SER A 141 -15.38 2.92 16.80
N ALA A 142 -14.62 3.07 15.73
CA ALA A 142 -14.58 4.27 14.92
C ALA A 142 -15.87 4.45 14.11
N ARG A 143 -16.29 5.72 13.96
CA ARG A 143 -17.34 6.14 13.01
C ARG A 143 -16.75 6.47 11.65
N VAL A 144 -15.52 7.02 11.63
CA VAL A 144 -14.77 7.37 10.42
C VAL A 144 -13.38 6.75 10.52
N ILE A 145 -12.97 6.03 9.49
CA ILE A 145 -11.64 5.42 9.40
C ILE A 145 -10.87 6.12 8.28
N VAL A 146 -9.90 6.94 8.66
CA VAL A 146 -9.03 7.66 7.73
C VAL A 146 -7.77 6.85 7.46
N ASN A 147 -7.53 6.54 6.19
CA ASN A 147 -6.32 5.90 5.71
C ASN A 147 -5.52 6.88 4.86
N GLN A 148 -4.56 7.57 5.48
CA GLN A 148 -3.72 8.55 4.80
C GLN A 148 -2.39 7.93 4.38
N VAL A 149 -2.08 8.04 3.09
CA VAL A 149 -0.83 7.55 2.50
C VAL A 149 0.09 8.74 2.24
N ASN A 150 1.28 8.67 2.82
CA ASN A 150 2.35 9.64 2.58
C ASN A 150 3.42 8.98 1.71
N SER A 151 3.19 8.96 0.40
CA SER A 151 4.04 8.31 -0.59
C SER A 151 4.09 9.09 -1.90
N SER A 152 5.14 8.89 -2.69
CA SER A 152 5.21 9.37 -4.08
C SER A 152 4.42 8.47 -5.05
N ALA A 153 4.04 7.26 -4.62
CA ALA A 153 3.27 6.32 -5.42
C ALA A 153 1.76 6.45 -5.16
N ALA A 154 0.97 6.28 -6.23
CA ALA A 154 -0.48 6.21 -6.14
C ALA A 154 -0.95 4.88 -5.53
N SER A 155 -2.02 4.94 -4.74
CA SER A 155 -2.65 3.75 -4.15
C SER A 155 -3.38 2.92 -5.19
N GLN A 156 -3.26 1.59 -5.11
CA GLN A 156 -3.93 0.65 -6.00
C GLN A 156 -5.08 -0.04 -5.26
N ILE A 157 -6.33 0.19 -5.69
CA ILE A 157 -7.54 -0.39 -5.10
C ILE A 157 -8.13 -1.39 -6.09
N ASN A 158 -7.64 -2.62 -6.00
CA ASN A 158 -7.93 -3.69 -6.97
C ASN A 158 -8.91 -4.76 -6.45
N GLY A 159 -9.38 -4.62 -5.22
CA GLY A 159 -10.33 -5.54 -4.59
C GLY A 159 -11.17 -4.87 -3.52
N ARG A 160 -11.91 -5.68 -2.77
CA ARG A 160 -12.85 -5.19 -1.76
C ARG A 160 -12.13 -4.86 -0.44
N LEU A 161 -12.50 -3.72 0.14
CA LEU A 161 -12.08 -3.31 1.48
C LEU A 161 -13.23 -3.50 2.45
N GLU A 162 -13.04 -4.36 3.44
CA GLU A 162 -14.08 -4.71 4.42
C GLU A 162 -13.84 -4.04 5.77
N VAL A 163 -14.86 -3.41 6.34
CA VAL A 163 -14.84 -3.00 7.75
C VAL A 163 -15.40 -4.13 8.60
N ALA A 164 -14.57 -4.77 9.41
CA ALA A 164 -15.01 -5.79 10.36
C ALA A 164 -15.58 -5.15 11.63
N GLY A 165 -16.71 -5.66 12.12
CA GLY A 165 -17.38 -5.10 13.30
C GLY A 165 -18.35 -3.97 12.97
N GLN A 166 -18.26 -2.87 13.71
CA GLN A 166 -19.18 -1.74 13.54
C GLN A 166 -18.98 -1.06 12.19
N ARG A 167 -20.08 -0.88 11.44
CA ARG A 167 -20.13 -0.14 10.17
C ARG A 167 -19.57 1.27 10.35
N ALA A 168 -18.72 1.72 9.42
CA ALA A 168 -18.07 3.01 9.47
C ALA A 168 -17.95 3.65 8.08
N GLU A 169 -17.66 4.95 8.07
CA GLU A 169 -17.14 5.64 6.90
C GLU A 169 -15.67 5.27 6.68
N VAL A 170 -15.25 5.13 5.43
CA VAL A 170 -13.88 4.82 5.05
C VAL A 170 -13.34 5.90 4.12
N VAL A 171 -12.22 6.52 4.52
CA VAL A 171 -11.48 7.49 3.70
C VAL A 171 -10.16 6.87 3.29
N ILE A 172 -9.84 6.94 2.00
CA ILE A 172 -8.51 6.63 1.45
C ILE A 172 -7.96 7.91 0.84
N ALA A 173 -6.92 8.46 1.47
CA ALA A 173 -6.32 9.73 1.10
C ALA A 173 -4.88 9.53 0.62
N ASN A 174 -4.60 9.81 -0.65
CA ASN A 174 -3.25 9.75 -1.20
C ASN A 174 -3.03 10.87 -2.23
N GLY A 175 -2.23 11.87 -1.84
CA GLY A 175 -1.92 13.02 -2.69
C GLY A 175 -1.18 12.70 -3.98
N SER A 176 -0.55 11.52 -4.08
CA SER A 176 0.09 11.07 -5.32
C SER A 176 -0.88 10.43 -6.31
N GLY A 177 -2.12 10.14 -5.89
CA GLY A 177 -3.18 9.61 -6.72
C GLY A 177 -3.75 8.29 -6.22
N ILE A 178 -4.87 7.88 -6.82
CA ILE A 178 -5.56 6.61 -6.54
C ILE A 178 -5.95 5.97 -7.86
N SER A 179 -5.63 4.68 -8.02
CA SER A 179 -6.00 3.86 -9.17
C SER A 179 -6.93 2.76 -8.70
N VAL A 180 -8.08 2.60 -9.36
CA VAL A 180 -9.11 1.64 -9.01
C VAL A 180 -9.34 0.67 -10.17
N ASN A 181 -9.24 -0.62 -9.89
CA ASN A 181 -9.46 -1.68 -10.88
C ASN A 181 -10.07 -2.93 -10.22
N GLY A 182 -11.40 -2.94 -10.09
CA GLY A 182 -12.15 -3.96 -9.35
C GLY A 182 -12.29 -3.61 -7.87
N GLY A 183 -12.15 -2.33 -7.50
CA GLY A 183 -12.31 -1.86 -6.13
C GLY A 183 -13.76 -1.98 -5.66
N GLY A 184 -13.94 -2.14 -4.35
CA GLY A 184 -15.26 -2.13 -3.72
C GLY A 184 -15.18 -2.09 -2.21
N PHE A 185 -16.34 -2.01 -1.56
CA PHE A 185 -16.43 -1.87 -0.11
C PHE A 185 -17.41 -2.87 0.50
N ILE A 186 -17.17 -3.28 1.74
CA ILE A 186 -18.04 -4.15 2.54
C ILE A 186 -18.22 -3.53 3.91
N ASN A 187 -19.47 -3.47 4.37
CA ASN A 187 -19.84 -2.91 5.68
C ASN A 187 -19.37 -1.45 5.87
N THR A 188 -19.43 -0.67 4.80
CA THR A 188 -19.05 0.75 4.78
C THR A 188 -20.30 1.59 4.54
N SER A 189 -20.49 2.67 5.29
CA SER A 189 -21.60 3.62 5.05
C SER A 189 -21.31 4.52 3.85
N ARG A 190 -20.13 5.14 3.87
CA ARG A 190 -19.64 6.07 2.88
C ARG A 190 -18.18 5.79 2.58
N ALA A 191 -17.82 5.78 1.31
CA ALA A 191 -16.44 5.62 0.87
C ALA A 191 -15.95 6.92 0.22
N ILE A 192 -14.87 7.49 0.73
CA ILE A 192 -14.24 8.68 0.19
C ILE A 192 -12.88 8.28 -0.37
N LEU A 193 -12.71 8.40 -1.69
CA LEU A 193 -11.42 8.31 -2.34
C LEU A 193 -10.96 9.74 -2.63
N THR A 194 -9.82 10.14 -2.05
CA THR A 194 -9.35 11.51 -2.20
C THR A 194 -7.84 11.63 -2.43
N THR A 195 -7.45 12.62 -3.23
CA THR A 195 -6.05 13.06 -3.33
C THR A 195 -5.76 14.27 -2.45
N GLY A 196 -6.74 14.71 -1.67
CA GLY A 196 -6.55 15.78 -0.71
C GLY A 196 -5.95 15.29 0.61
N THR A 197 -5.25 16.19 1.29
CA THR A 197 -4.83 15.96 2.68
C THR A 197 -6.04 16.14 3.61
N PRO A 198 -6.38 15.15 4.46
CA PRO A 198 -7.42 15.28 5.47
C PRO A 198 -7.10 16.38 6.49
N ASN A 199 -8.08 17.23 6.78
CA ASN A 199 -8.01 18.25 7.81
C ASN A 199 -8.91 17.85 8.98
N PHE A 200 -8.46 18.14 10.20
CA PHE A 200 -9.20 17.82 11.41
C PHE A 200 -9.54 19.10 12.17
N ALA A 201 -10.74 19.16 12.73
CA ALA A 201 -11.13 20.21 13.65
C ALA A 201 -10.46 20.01 15.03
N PRO A 202 -10.43 21.02 15.91
CA PRO A 202 -9.79 20.93 17.22
C PRO A 202 -10.33 19.82 18.13
N ASP A 203 -11.59 19.39 17.92
CA ASP A 203 -12.23 18.28 18.63
C ASP A 203 -11.83 16.89 18.09
N GLY A 204 -11.02 16.85 17.04
CA GLY A 204 -10.58 15.63 16.36
C GLY A 204 -11.59 15.07 15.37
N SER A 205 -12.62 15.83 15.00
CA SER A 205 -13.55 15.47 13.92
C SER A 205 -12.92 15.77 12.55
N LEU A 206 -13.32 15.01 11.52
CA LEU A 206 -12.83 15.20 10.15
C LEU A 206 -13.56 16.41 9.53
N SER A 207 -12.84 17.50 9.28
CA SER A 207 -13.45 18.74 8.80
C SER A 207 -13.52 18.83 7.28
N GLY A 208 -12.58 18.20 6.57
CA GLY A 208 -12.53 18.24 5.12
C GLY A 208 -11.21 17.80 4.53
N PHE A 209 -10.96 18.20 3.28
CA PHE A 209 -9.81 17.81 2.49
C PHE A 209 -9.23 19.00 1.73
N ASN A 210 -7.90 19.15 1.73
CA ASN A 210 -7.22 20.11 0.86
C ASN A 210 -6.60 19.37 -0.32
N VAL A 211 -7.18 19.57 -1.51
CA VAL A 211 -6.75 18.98 -2.77
C VAL A 211 -5.88 19.98 -3.51
N THR A 212 -4.59 19.67 -3.69
CA THR A 212 -3.67 20.50 -4.49
C THR A 212 -3.17 19.79 -5.75
N ARG A 213 -3.15 18.45 -5.74
CA ARG A 213 -2.62 17.59 -6.80
C ARG A 213 -3.24 16.19 -6.77
N GLY A 214 -2.79 15.35 -7.71
CA GLY A 214 -3.15 13.93 -7.78
C GLY A 214 -4.46 13.68 -8.51
N ASN A 215 -4.53 12.53 -9.20
CA ASN A 215 -5.68 12.11 -9.96
C ASN A 215 -6.27 10.81 -9.40
N ILE A 216 -7.57 10.61 -9.59
CA ILE A 216 -8.22 9.31 -9.42
C ILE A 216 -8.46 8.70 -10.79
N SER A 217 -7.97 7.48 -11.04
CA SER A 217 -8.26 6.70 -12.24
C SER A 217 -9.12 5.50 -11.88
N VAL A 218 -10.23 5.32 -12.58
CA VAL A 218 -11.05 4.10 -12.53
C VAL A 218 -10.91 3.40 -13.88
N GLN A 219 -10.45 2.16 -13.86
CA GLN A 219 -10.07 1.42 -15.06
C GLN A 219 -10.37 -0.09 -14.90
N GLY A 220 -10.23 -0.84 -15.99
CA GLY A 220 -10.39 -2.30 -15.99
C GLY A 220 -11.75 -2.74 -15.45
N ALA A 221 -11.75 -3.49 -14.34
CA ALA A 221 -12.97 -3.99 -13.70
C ALA A 221 -13.81 -2.91 -12.99
N GLY A 222 -13.34 -1.66 -12.96
CA GLY A 222 -14.11 -0.52 -12.47
C GLY A 222 -14.18 -0.40 -10.95
N LEU A 223 -15.20 0.30 -10.46
CA LEU A 223 -15.50 0.48 -9.04
C LEU A 223 -16.92 -0.04 -8.77
N ASN A 224 -17.05 -1.06 -7.93
CA ASN A 224 -18.34 -1.55 -7.47
C ASN A 224 -18.59 -1.18 -6.00
N ALA A 225 -19.42 -0.17 -5.81
CA ALA A 225 -19.86 0.35 -4.53
C ALA A 225 -21.40 0.46 -4.47
N ALA A 226 -22.11 -0.40 -5.21
CA ALA A 226 -23.56 -0.45 -5.21
C ALA A 226 -24.15 -0.89 -3.85
N ASP A 227 -23.36 -1.57 -3.03
CA ASP A 227 -23.77 -2.10 -1.73
C ASP A 227 -23.71 -1.04 -0.59
N ILE A 228 -23.06 0.10 -0.82
CA ILE A 228 -22.90 1.17 0.17
C ILE A 228 -23.77 2.38 -0.16
N ASP A 229 -23.90 3.31 0.79
CA ASP A 229 -24.86 4.40 0.64
C ASP A 229 -24.32 5.54 -0.22
N GLN A 230 -23.02 5.83 -0.13
CA GLN A 230 -22.41 6.97 -0.82
C GLN A 230 -20.95 6.71 -1.18
N VAL A 231 -20.55 7.19 -2.36
CA VAL A 231 -19.17 7.28 -2.82
C VAL A 231 -18.84 8.72 -3.17
N ASP A 232 -17.72 9.22 -2.65
CA ASP A 232 -17.17 10.51 -3.04
C ASP A 232 -15.79 10.35 -3.65
N LEU A 233 -15.61 10.90 -4.85
CA LEU A 233 -14.33 11.01 -5.53
C LEU A 233 -13.88 12.47 -5.47
N ILE A 234 -12.87 12.76 -4.66
CA ILE A 234 -12.43 14.14 -4.37
C ILE A 234 -10.96 14.29 -4.76
N ALA A 235 -10.68 14.80 -5.95
CA ALA A 235 -9.31 14.84 -6.47
C ALA A 235 -9.06 16.05 -7.36
N ARG A 236 -7.82 16.27 -7.81
CA ARG A 236 -7.57 17.35 -8.77
C ARG A 236 -8.23 17.04 -10.12
N ALA A 237 -8.15 15.79 -10.55
CA ALA A 237 -8.89 15.29 -11.70
C ALA A 237 -9.33 13.83 -11.50
N VAL A 238 -10.42 13.44 -12.17
CA VAL A 238 -10.95 12.08 -12.18
C VAL A 238 -11.01 11.55 -13.61
N GLN A 239 -10.52 10.34 -13.83
CA GLN A 239 -10.60 9.62 -15.09
C GLN A 239 -11.45 8.37 -14.87
N ALA A 240 -12.63 8.32 -15.47
CA ALA A 240 -13.54 7.19 -15.42
C ALA A 240 -13.50 6.43 -16.75
N ASN A 241 -12.54 5.51 -16.86
CA ASN A 241 -12.33 4.67 -18.04
C ASN A 241 -12.98 3.28 -17.93
N ALA A 242 -13.62 3.00 -16.81
CA ALA A 242 -14.40 1.80 -16.54
C ALA A 242 -15.63 2.15 -15.69
N ALA A 243 -16.56 1.18 -15.56
CA ALA A 243 -17.82 1.41 -14.89
C ALA A 243 -17.65 1.75 -13.39
N ILE A 244 -18.39 2.76 -12.93
CA ILE A 244 -18.55 3.09 -11.51
C ILE A 244 -19.99 2.81 -11.12
N TYR A 245 -20.21 1.89 -10.19
CA TYR A 245 -21.52 1.58 -9.63
C TYR A 245 -21.61 2.10 -8.20
N ALA A 246 -22.60 2.94 -7.90
CA ALA A 246 -22.81 3.48 -6.56
C ALA A 246 -24.29 3.82 -6.33
N LYS A 247 -24.80 3.84 -5.09
CA LYS A 247 -26.17 4.37 -4.84
C LYS A 247 -26.24 5.88 -5.00
N ASN A 248 -25.29 6.59 -4.37
CA ASN A 248 -25.07 8.02 -4.55
C ASN A 248 -23.60 8.25 -4.87
N LEU A 249 -23.32 8.99 -5.95
CA LEU A 249 -21.97 9.32 -6.39
C LEU A 249 -21.78 10.84 -6.43
N ASN A 250 -20.79 11.34 -5.68
CA ASN A 250 -20.33 12.71 -5.82
C ASN A 250 -18.89 12.73 -6.35
N VAL A 251 -18.63 13.63 -7.29
CA VAL A 251 -17.31 13.82 -7.89
C VAL A 251 -16.96 15.29 -7.78
N VAL A 252 -15.94 15.61 -6.99
CA VAL A 252 -15.44 16.98 -6.78
C VAL A 252 -14.02 17.06 -7.34
N THR A 253 -13.83 17.97 -8.29
CA THR A 253 -12.59 18.12 -9.05
C THR A 253 -12.03 19.53 -9.04
N GLY A 254 -10.71 19.62 -9.21
CA GLY A 254 -9.92 20.85 -9.12
C GLY A 254 -9.20 21.02 -7.79
N ALA A 255 -8.31 22.00 -7.73
CA ALA A 255 -7.63 22.40 -6.52
C ALA A 255 -8.60 23.12 -5.56
N ASN A 256 -9.01 22.41 -4.49
CA ASN A 256 -10.05 22.88 -3.57
C ASN A 256 -9.74 22.54 -2.12
N SER A 257 -10.23 23.39 -1.22
CA SER A 257 -10.60 22.99 0.13
C SER A 257 -12.05 22.51 0.12
N VAL A 258 -12.28 21.24 0.43
CA VAL A 258 -13.58 20.57 0.35
C VAL A 258 -14.06 20.21 1.75
N ASN A 259 -15.25 20.67 2.14
CA ASN A 259 -15.85 20.32 3.43
C ASN A 259 -16.32 18.86 3.46
N HIS A 260 -16.06 18.17 4.58
CA HIS A 260 -16.37 16.75 4.73
C HIS A 260 -17.87 16.42 4.62
N ASP A 261 -18.74 17.20 5.25
CA ASP A 261 -20.18 16.88 5.36
C ASP A 261 -20.98 17.38 4.16
N THR A 262 -20.69 18.61 3.72
CA THR A 262 -21.47 19.30 2.68
C THR A 262 -20.91 19.10 1.27
N LEU A 263 -19.65 18.67 1.15
CA LEU A 263 -18.89 18.63 -0.10
C LEU A 263 -18.76 20.00 -0.80
N ASN A 264 -19.02 21.10 -0.07
CA ASN A 264 -18.76 22.44 -0.58
C ASN A 264 -17.28 22.61 -0.89
N ALA A 265 -16.97 23.03 -2.10
CA ALA A 265 -15.63 23.21 -2.61
C ALA A 265 -15.28 24.70 -2.69
N THR A 266 -14.18 25.08 -2.05
CA THR A 266 -13.62 26.43 -2.07
C THR A 266 -12.29 26.37 -2.82
N PRO A 267 -12.12 27.09 -3.95
CA PRO A 267 -10.87 27.03 -4.72
C PRO A 267 -9.64 27.40 -3.89
N ILE A 268 -8.55 26.66 -4.08
CA ILE A 268 -7.22 26.95 -3.51
C ILE A 268 -6.15 26.86 -4.60
N ALA A 269 -4.91 27.23 -4.28
CA ALA A 269 -3.80 27.09 -5.21
C ALA A 269 -3.46 25.60 -5.45
N GLY A 270 -3.46 25.18 -6.73
CA GLY A 270 -3.01 23.84 -7.13
C GLY A 270 -1.50 23.74 -7.32
N GLU A 271 -0.98 22.52 -7.29
CA GLU A 271 0.45 22.21 -7.49
C GLU A 271 0.69 21.51 -8.83
N GLY A 272 1.61 22.05 -9.64
CA GLY A 272 1.93 21.50 -10.97
C GLY A 272 0.91 21.91 -12.04
N PRO A 273 1.09 21.44 -13.29
CA PRO A 273 0.31 21.91 -14.43
C PRO A 273 -1.19 21.65 -14.24
N THR A 274 -2.02 22.62 -14.63
CA THR A 274 -3.48 22.50 -14.66
C THR A 274 -3.87 21.34 -15.59
N PRO A 275 -4.68 20.36 -15.12
CA PRO A 275 -5.21 19.31 -15.99
C PRO A 275 -6.02 19.91 -17.14
N GLY A 276 -5.88 19.36 -18.35
CA GLY A 276 -6.70 19.79 -19.49
C GLY A 276 -8.18 19.41 -19.37
N VAL A 277 -8.49 18.43 -18.51
CA VAL A 277 -9.83 17.91 -18.24
C VAL A 277 -9.94 17.56 -16.75
N SER A 278 -11.07 17.91 -16.13
CA SER A 278 -11.31 17.73 -14.70
C SER A 278 -11.96 16.37 -14.46
N ILE A 279 -12.89 15.99 -15.33
CA ILE A 279 -13.55 14.69 -15.34
C ILE A 279 -13.52 14.16 -16.77
N ASP A 280 -12.70 13.14 -17.03
CA ASP A 280 -12.66 12.45 -18.31
C ASP A 280 -13.42 11.13 -18.21
N VAL A 281 -14.49 10.99 -18.99
CA VAL A 281 -15.33 9.79 -19.02
C VAL A 281 -15.26 9.18 -20.41
N SER A 282 -14.66 8.00 -20.53
CA SER A 282 -14.55 7.32 -21.83
C SER A 282 -15.82 6.52 -22.15
N ASN A 283 -16.05 6.22 -23.43
CA ASN A 283 -17.19 5.42 -23.88
C ASN A 283 -17.26 4.01 -23.23
N LEU A 284 -16.16 3.53 -22.66
CA LEU A 284 -16.07 2.24 -21.97
C LEU A 284 -16.38 2.35 -20.45
N GLY A 285 -16.37 3.56 -19.89
CA GLY A 285 -16.58 3.81 -18.46
C GLY A 285 -17.82 4.65 -18.18
N GLY A 286 -18.96 4.02 -17.89
CA GLY A 286 -20.16 4.71 -17.44
C GLY A 286 -20.19 4.94 -15.92
N MET A 287 -20.86 5.99 -15.47
CA MET A 287 -21.23 6.15 -14.06
C MET A 287 -22.70 5.75 -13.89
N TYR A 288 -22.94 4.77 -13.02
CA TYR A 288 -24.25 4.17 -12.79
C TYR A 288 -24.63 4.39 -11.33
N SER A 289 -25.54 5.34 -11.11
CA SER A 289 -25.97 5.71 -9.76
C SER A 289 -27.39 6.25 -9.73
N ASN A 290 -28.04 6.17 -8.56
CA ASN A 290 -29.37 6.77 -8.38
C ASN A 290 -29.28 8.31 -8.38
N ARG A 291 -28.13 8.85 -7.96
CA ARG A 291 -27.82 10.28 -7.97
C ARG A 291 -26.34 10.48 -8.29
N ILE A 292 -26.05 11.35 -9.26
CA ILE A 292 -24.69 11.76 -9.62
C ILE A 292 -24.59 13.29 -9.45
N VAL A 293 -23.59 13.76 -8.71
CA VAL A 293 -23.23 15.18 -8.62
C VAL A 293 -21.79 15.36 -9.10
N LEU A 294 -21.58 16.23 -10.08
CA LEU A 294 -20.26 16.55 -10.62
C LEU A 294 -19.97 18.04 -10.37
N VAL A 295 -18.86 18.31 -9.68
CA VAL A 295 -18.37 19.67 -9.38
C VAL A 295 -16.93 19.78 -9.91
N GLY A 296 -16.68 20.79 -10.74
CA GLY A 296 -15.35 21.14 -11.22
C GLY A 296 -15.12 22.63 -11.02
N THR A 297 -14.00 22.99 -10.39
CA THR A 297 -13.73 24.38 -9.97
C THR A 297 -12.49 25.01 -10.61
N GLU A 298 -11.64 24.22 -11.30
CA GLU A 298 -10.47 24.78 -11.98
C GLU A 298 -10.87 25.48 -13.29
N ASN A 299 -10.51 26.76 -13.40
CA ASN A 299 -10.84 27.61 -14.56
C ASN A 299 -10.25 27.05 -15.86
N GLY A 300 -11.08 27.01 -16.91
CA GLY A 300 -10.68 26.53 -18.24
C GLY A 300 -10.67 25.00 -18.38
N VAL A 301 -11.08 24.28 -17.35
CA VAL A 301 -11.10 22.81 -17.34
C VAL A 301 -12.54 22.31 -17.53
N GLY A 302 -12.83 21.72 -18.68
CA GLY A 302 -14.16 21.21 -19.02
C GLY A 302 -14.48 19.85 -18.42
N VAL A 303 -15.78 19.53 -18.33
CA VAL A 303 -16.32 18.17 -18.09
C VAL A 303 -16.77 17.59 -19.44
N PRO A 304 -15.88 16.98 -20.24
CA PRO A 304 -16.26 16.30 -21.48
C PRO A 304 -17.01 14.99 -21.14
N VAL A 305 -18.34 15.05 -21.15
CA VAL A 305 -19.18 13.86 -21.06
C VAL A 305 -19.34 13.23 -22.45
N ARG A 306 -18.65 12.11 -22.68
CA ARG A 306 -18.74 11.33 -23.93
C ARG A 306 -19.50 10.00 -23.77
N ALA A 307 -19.91 9.65 -22.55
CA ALA A 307 -20.58 8.39 -22.21
C ALA A 307 -22.06 8.56 -21.80
N ALA A 308 -22.84 7.48 -21.88
CA ALA A 308 -24.25 7.46 -21.51
C ALA A 308 -24.44 7.51 -19.97
N HIS A 309 -25.14 8.53 -19.48
CA HIS A 309 -25.66 8.56 -18.11
C HIS A 309 -27.02 7.87 -18.09
N HIS A 310 -27.14 6.74 -17.39
CA HIS A 310 -28.45 6.11 -17.19
C HIS A 310 -28.97 6.41 -15.79
N CYS A 311 -29.81 7.43 -15.67
CA CYS A 311 -30.65 7.68 -14.51
C CYS A 311 -31.97 6.92 -14.69
N GLN A 312 -32.47 6.22 -13.66
CA GLN A 312 -33.73 5.48 -13.74
C GLN A 312 -34.92 6.41 -14.08
N PRO A 313 -35.82 6.06 -15.00
CA PRO A 313 -36.75 7.00 -15.66
C PRO A 313 -37.90 7.58 -14.80
N ASN A 314 -37.94 7.41 -13.48
CA ASN A 314 -39.07 7.85 -12.63
C ASN A 314 -38.67 8.60 -11.34
N ASN A 315 -37.48 9.22 -11.26
CA ASN A 315 -37.06 9.99 -10.07
C ASN A 315 -37.09 11.52 -10.34
N PRO A 316 -37.99 12.30 -9.70
CA PRO A 316 -38.10 13.75 -9.91
C PRO A 316 -36.89 14.57 -9.38
N LEU A 317 -35.89 13.93 -8.76
CA LEU A 317 -34.66 14.57 -8.27
C LEU A 317 -33.54 14.68 -9.34
N CYS A 318 -33.79 14.26 -10.57
CA CYS A 318 -32.80 14.24 -11.66
C CYS A 318 -32.52 15.61 -12.33
N HIS A 319 -32.95 16.74 -11.76
CA HIS A 319 -32.96 18.02 -12.47
C HIS A 319 -31.71 18.91 -12.36
N ASP A 320 -30.64 18.51 -11.67
CA ASP A 320 -29.46 19.39 -11.47
C ASP A 320 -28.12 18.67 -11.70
N ALA A 321 -27.94 18.15 -12.92
CA ALA A 321 -26.63 17.74 -13.42
C ALA A 321 -26.05 18.94 -14.19
N THR A 322 -24.89 19.43 -13.74
CA THR A 322 -24.14 20.60 -14.26
C THR A 322 -24.50 21.97 -13.64
N ARG A 323 -24.24 22.13 -12.34
CA ARG A 323 -23.97 23.47 -11.80
C ARG A 323 -22.46 23.71 -11.83
N ALA A 324 -21.94 24.21 -12.95
CA ALA A 324 -20.65 24.88 -12.98
C ALA A 324 -20.80 26.16 -12.15
N VAL A 325 -20.48 26.09 -10.86
CA VAL A 325 -20.44 27.29 -10.02
C VAL A 325 -19.17 28.05 -10.40
N HIS A 326 -19.28 28.90 -11.41
CA HIS A 326 -18.39 30.04 -11.55
C HIS A 326 -18.80 31.04 -10.46
N GLN A 327 -18.03 31.10 -9.38
CA GLN A 327 -17.96 32.26 -8.49
C GLN A 327 -16.54 32.78 -8.51
#